data_AF-A0A8J6VB42-F1
#
_entry.id   AF-A0A8J6VB42-F1
#
_cell.length_a   1.000
_cell.length_b   1.000
_cell.length_c   1.000
_cell.angle_alpha   90.00
_cell.angle_beta   90.00
_cell.angle_gamma   90.00
#
_symmetry.space_group_name_H-M   'P 1'
#
loop_
_entity.id
_entity.type
_entity.pdbx_description
1 polymer ?
#
loop_
_entity_poly.entity_id
_entity_poly.type
_entity_poly.pdbx_seq_one_letter_code
_entity_poly.pdbx_strand_id
1 'polypeptide(L)' 'MNHLNKLNLQQQQQVLDFARFLAMTKPAGVLGKKLLRFAGAIPADDLNLMAQAIKEGCEQVDLNEW' A
#
# COMPACT_ATOMS: atom_id res chain seq x y z
N MET A 1 -14.19 -1.18 -15.49
CA MET A 1 -14.98 -1.13 -14.24
C MET A 1 -15.67 -2.48 -13.98
N ASN A 2 -14.91 -3.57 -13.79
CA ASN A 2 -15.50 -4.89 -13.42
C ASN A 2 -14.49 -5.90 -12.82
N HIS A 3 -13.55 -5.42 -11.99
CA HIS A 3 -12.53 -6.28 -11.37
C HIS A 3 -13.11 -7.24 -10.33
N LEU A 4 -14.24 -6.89 -9.69
CA LEU A 4 -14.95 -7.74 -8.73
C LEU A 4 -15.41 -9.06 -9.35
N ASN A 5 -15.83 -9.06 -10.61
CA ASN A 5 -16.30 -10.27 -11.30
C ASN A 5 -15.17 -11.24 -11.64
N LYS A 6 -13.91 -10.82 -11.52
CA LYS A 6 -12.72 -11.69 -11.67
C LYS A 6 -12.36 -12.43 -10.36
N LEU A 7 -12.94 -12.02 -9.24
CA LEU A 7 -12.70 -12.63 -7.94
C LEU A 7 -13.61 -13.84 -7.75
N ASN A 8 -13.13 -14.86 -7.03
CA ASN A 8 -13.98 -15.94 -6.60
C ASN A 8 -14.98 -15.46 -5.53
N LEU A 9 -16.02 -16.25 -5.25
CA LEU A 9 -17.09 -15.87 -4.32
C LEU A 9 -16.58 -15.51 -2.92
N GLN A 10 -15.57 -16.22 -2.42
CA GLN A 10 -14.97 -15.94 -1.12
C GLN A 10 -14.30 -14.56 -1.10
N GLN A 11 -13.51 -14.24 -2.12
CA GLN A 11 -12.85 -12.95 -2.26
C GLN A 11 -13.86 -11.81 -2.43
N GLN A 12 -14.93 -12.03 -3.19
CA GLN A 12 -16.01 -11.04 -3.32
C GLN A 12 -16.67 -10.77 -1.96
N GLN A 13 -16.89 -11.80 -1.16
CA GLN A 13 -17.44 -11.65 0.20
C GLN A 13 -16.48 -10.88 1.11
N GLN A 14 -15.19 -11.19 1.09
CA GLN A 14 -14.18 -10.47 1.88
C GLN A 14 -14.15 -8.98 1.55
N VAL A 15 -14.21 -8.61 0.27
CA VAL A 15 -14.26 -7.21 -0.16
C VAL A 15 -15.53 -6.53 0.34
N LEU A 16 -16.68 -7.20 0.24
CA LEU A 16 -17.95 -6.67 0.70
C LEU A 16 -17.96 -6.42 2.21
N ASP A 17 -17.47 -7.37 3.00
CA ASP A 17 -17.40 -7.25 4.46
C ASP A 17 -16.43 -6.15 4.88
N PHE A 18 -15.28 -6.03 4.20
CA PHE A 18 -14.35 -4.95 4.44
C PHE A 18 -14.94 -3.57 4.10
N ALA A 19 -15.62 -3.44 2.95
CA ALA A 19 -16.27 -2.19 2.56
C ALA A 19 -17.36 -1.78 3.57
N ARG A 20 -18.17 -2.75 4.05
CA ARG A 20 -19.15 -2.53 5.11
C ARG A 20 -18.50 -2.10 6.41
N PHE A 21 -17.42 -2.77 6.82
CA PHE A 21 -16.64 -2.40 8.00
C PHE A 21 -16.16 -0.95 7.91
N LEU A 22 -15.57 -0.54 6.78
CA LEU A 22 -15.11 0.84 6.59
C LEU A 22 -16.26 1.85 6.66
N ALA A 23 -17.40 1.54 6.04
CA ALA A 23 -18.58 2.42 6.03
C ALA A 23 -19.19 2.59 7.43
N MET A 24 -19.23 1.51 8.22
CA MET A 24 -19.81 1.50 9.56
C MET A 24 -18.87 2.11 10.60
N THR A 25 -17.61 1.70 10.62
CA THR A 25 -16.65 2.08 11.67
C THR A 25 -15.99 3.42 11.43
N LYS A 26 -15.93 3.87 10.16
CA LYS A 26 -15.29 5.14 9.74
C LYS A 26 -13.95 5.35 10.47
N PRO A 27 -13.00 4.40 10.33
CA PRO A 27 -11.78 4.43 11.11
C PRO A 27 -11.02 5.74 10.85
N ALA A 28 -10.67 6.44 11.92
CA ALA A 28 -9.92 7.68 11.82
C ALA A 28 -8.45 7.38 11.54
N GLY A 29 -7.87 8.09 10.57
CA GLY A 29 -6.43 8.10 10.38
C GLY A 29 -5.70 8.78 11.54
N VAL A 30 -4.39 8.54 11.64
CA VAL A 30 -3.52 9.31 12.54
C VAL A 30 -3.11 10.62 11.88
N LEU A 31 -3.09 11.71 12.65
CA LEU A 31 -2.61 13.01 12.15
C LEU A 31 -1.16 12.89 11.66
N GLY A 32 -0.85 13.44 10.48
CA GLY A 32 0.50 13.37 9.90
C GLY A 32 1.60 13.87 10.84
N LYS A 33 1.32 14.88 11.67
CA LYS A 33 2.26 15.36 12.71
C LYS A 33 2.71 14.26 13.69
N LYS A 34 1.88 13.23 13.93
CA LYS A 34 2.24 12.08 14.78
C LYS A 34 3.22 11.12 14.08
N LEU A 35 3.32 11.18 12.75
CA LEU A 35 4.23 10.35 11.96
C LEU A 35 5.66 10.90 11.95
N LEU A 36 5.87 12.18 12.31
CA LEU A 36 7.19 12.81 12.32
C LEU A 36 8.21 12.09 13.22
N ARG A 37 7.76 11.37 14.24
CA ARG A 37 8.63 10.51 15.07
C ARG A 37 9.35 9.41 14.30
N PHE A 38 8.88 9.08 13.09
CA PHE A 38 9.50 8.09 12.22
C PHE A 38 10.43 8.72 11.18
N ALA A 39 10.50 10.06 11.09
CA ALA A 39 11.42 10.72 10.17
C ALA A 39 12.87 10.38 10.54
N GLY A 40 13.61 9.82 9.60
CA GLY A 40 14.99 9.36 9.84
C GLY A 40 15.10 8.13 10.75
N ALA A 41 14.02 7.39 11.01
CA ALA A 41 14.05 6.20 11.86
C ALA A 41 14.69 4.97 11.19
N ILE A 42 14.89 5.01 9.86
CA ILE A 42 15.54 3.93 9.11
C ILE A 42 17.04 4.23 9.05
N PRO A 43 17.91 3.34 9.55
CA PRO A 43 19.36 3.47 9.42
C PRO A 43 19.81 3.60 7.96
N ALA A 44 20.91 4.30 7.72
CA ALA A 44 21.44 4.52 6.37
C ALA A 44 21.76 3.20 5.64
N ASP A 45 22.27 2.20 6.35
CA ASP A 45 22.59 0.90 5.78
C ASP A 45 21.33 0.15 5.31
N ASP A 46 20.26 0.22 6.10
CA ASP A 46 18.96 -0.36 5.73
C ASP A 46 18.37 0.37 4.52
N LEU A 47 18.54 1.69 4.41
CA LEU A 47 18.14 2.45 3.22
C LEU A 47 18.88 1.98 1.97
N ASN A 48 20.18 1.68 2.08
CA ASN A 48 20.97 1.15 0.97
C ASN A 48 20.48 -0.23 0.53
N LEU A 49 20.18 -1.11 1.50
CA LEU A 49 19.62 -2.44 1.22
C LEU A 49 18.26 -2.35 0.52
N MET A 50 17.37 -1.48 1.00
CA MET A 50 16.07 -1.23 0.37
C MET A 50 16.23 -0.71 -1.06
N ALA A 51 17.14 0.24 -1.29
CA ALA A 51 17.40 0.80 -2.61
C ALA A 51 17.89 -0.28 -3.59
N GLN A 52 18.78 -1.16 -3.15
CA GLN A 52 19.29 -2.26 -3.97
C GLN A 52 18.16 -3.26 -4.31
N ALA A 53 17.36 -3.65 -3.32
CA ALA A 53 16.23 -4.56 -3.53
C ALA A 53 15.19 -4.01 -4.53
N ILE A 54 14.92 -2.69 -4.47
CA ILE A 54 14.05 -2.03 -5.45
C ILE A 54 14.68 -2.08 -6.85
N LYS A 55 15.97 -1.78 -6.97
CA LYS A 55 16.67 -1.79 -8.27
C LYS A 55 16.70 -3.19 -8.91
N GLU A 56 16.87 -4.23 -8.11
CA GLU A 56 16.93 -5.61 -8.57
C GLU A 56 15.54 -6.21 -8.84
N GLY A 57 14.54 -5.85 -8.03
CA GLY A 57 13.24 -6.52 -7.99
C GLY A 57 12.07 -5.76 -8.61
N CYS A 58 12.18 -4.45 -8.82
CA CYS A 58 11.11 -3.67 -9.46
C CYS A 58 11.36 -3.49 -10.96
N GLU A 59 10.28 -3.61 -11.74
CA GLU A 59 10.26 -3.20 -13.14
C GLU A 59 10.69 -1.73 -13.25
N GLN A 60 11.59 -1.42 -14.19
CA GLN A 60 11.99 -0.04 -14.44
C GLN A 60 10.85 0.67 -15.17
N VAL A 61 10.42 1.81 -14.64
CA VAL A 61 9.46 2.67 -15.32
C VAL A 61 10.16 3.34 -16.49
N ASP A 62 9.78 3.02 -17.73
CA ASP A 62 10.15 3.85 -18.87
C ASP A 62 9.36 5.15 -18.79
N LEU A 63 10.08 6.24 -18.53
CA LEU A 63 9.50 7.58 -18.43
C LEU A 63 8.94 8.10 -19.76
N ASN A 64 9.23 7.41 -20.88
CA ASN A 64 8.78 7.79 -22.22
C ASN A 64 7.57 6.97 -22.71
N GLU A 65 7.07 6.02 -21.92
CA GLU A 65 5.90 5.19 -22.27
C GLU A 65 4.54 5.79 -21.83
N TRP A 66 4.50 7.07 -21.44
CA TRP A 66 3.29 7.77 -20.97
C TRP A 66 2.76 8.81 -21.97
#